data_AF-A0AAD8AIZ7-F1
#
_entry.id   AF-A0AAD8AIZ7-F1
#
_cell.length_a   1.000
_cell.length_b   1.000
_cell.length_c   1.000
_cell.angle_alpha   90.00
_cell.angle_beta   90.00
_cell.angle_gamma   90.00
#
_symmetry.space_group_name_H-M   'P 1'
#
loop_
_entity.id
_entity.type
_entity.pdbx_description
1 polymer ?
#
loop_
_entity_poly.entity_id
_entity_poly.type
_entity_poly.pdbx_seq_one_letter_code
_entity_poly.pdbx_strand_id
1 'polypeptide(L)'
;MENYALDTLKSRKEKITESEDLEGVARLYYTIVLSRILRSDIVQAMSMANETRNICLSLNAVRLQLQLLPNMIVITLLRQQINECVEVLKELGELSSRDFDKSARTWYFAFCMIFQLETGLTHETYKKCEQFFQEEGESMITLRDPDSKKRYFVSMWLWCVRNEQWDSASIWESHIHIPSLMLDKENVTNIICLLYLLEGKLIKIVSRLDMRDVQQVNKSFQELDRITRHILKASQSVRMALPRFNILYSLYRHIRLHDVDAIRYLLKGKYIAQKHGNLLDLQWSEHTEKVWTGTIATFFKDFWREHCQPDNLLYWNEGVTGSLVMFSFPIPMLSV
;
A
#
# COMPACT_ATOMS: atom_id res chain seq x y z
N MET A 1 4.02 9.72 26.83
CA MET A 1 2.70 10.31 26.53
C MET A 1 1.63 9.26 26.27
N GLU A 2 1.82 8.29 25.37
CA GLU A 2 0.80 7.23 25.11
C GLU A 2 0.40 6.45 26.37
N ASN A 3 1.36 5.89 27.12
CA ASN A 3 1.07 5.15 28.36
C ASN A 3 0.33 6.03 29.38
N TYR A 4 0.76 7.28 29.54
CA TYR A 4 0.07 8.24 30.42
C TYR A 4 -1.38 8.51 29.98
N ALA A 5 -1.64 8.62 28.68
CA ALA A 5 -3.00 8.79 28.16
C ALA A 5 -3.86 7.54 28.42
N LEU A 6 -3.32 6.34 28.20
CA LEU A 6 -3.99 5.08 28.48
C LEU A 6 -4.26 4.88 29.98
N ASP A 7 -3.31 5.25 30.84
CA ASP A 7 -3.43 5.15 32.30
C ASP A 7 -4.44 6.18 32.85
N THR A 8 -4.49 7.36 32.26
CA THR A 8 -5.50 8.39 32.57
C THR A 8 -6.91 7.91 32.19
N LEU A 9 -7.06 7.22 31.06
CA LEU A 9 -8.35 6.65 30.66
C LEU A 9 -8.77 5.49 31.57
N LYS A 10 -7.86 4.59 31.91
CA LYS A 10 -8.14 3.47 32.83
C LYS A 10 -8.57 3.97 34.21
N SER A 11 -7.91 4.99 34.75
CA SER A 11 -8.27 5.60 36.04
C SER A 11 -9.58 6.39 36.01
N ARG A 12 -10.09 6.74 34.83
CA ARG A 12 -11.36 7.45 34.64
C ARG A 12 -12.49 6.57 34.09
N LYS A 13 -12.26 5.27 33.92
CA LYS A 13 -13.21 4.34 33.28
C LYS A 13 -14.60 4.34 33.93
N GLU A 14 -14.69 4.55 35.24
CA GLU A 14 -15.95 4.61 35.99
C GLU A 14 -16.70 5.95 35.84
N LYS A 15 -16.04 6.99 35.29
CA LYS A 15 -16.62 8.34 35.11
C LYS A 15 -17.00 8.64 33.66
N ILE A 16 -16.56 7.82 32.70
CA ILE A 16 -16.94 7.95 31.30
C ILE A 16 -18.40 7.50 31.18
N THR A 17 -19.32 8.45 31.23
CA THR A 17 -20.76 8.20 31.21
C THR A 17 -21.47 8.96 30.09
N GLU A 18 -20.83 9.99 29.53
CA GLU A 18 -21.39 10.84 28.49
C GLU A 18 -20.91 10.43 27.08
N SER A 19 -21.77 10.60 26.08
CA SER A 19 -21.48 10.25 24.68
C SER A 19 -20.29 11.05 24.11
N GLU A 20 -20.10 12.29 24.55
CA GLU A 20 -19.00 13.15 24.11
C GLU A 20 -17.64 12.67 24.64
N ASP A 21 -17.60 12.19 25.89
CA ASP A 21 -16.40 11.58 26.46
C ASP A 21 -15.98 10.35 25.63
N LEU A 22 -16.94 9.50 25.25
CA LEU A 22 -16.69 8.31 24.44
C LEU A 22 -16.19 8.65 23.03
N GLU A 23 -16.71 9.71 22.40
CA GLU A 23 -16.18 10.18 21.11
C GLU A 23 -14.74 10.67 21.25
N GLY A 24 -14.44 11.41 22.32
CA GLY A 24 -13.08 11.83 22.66
C GLY A 24 -12.13 10.64 22.83
N VAL A 25 -12.56 9.59 23.53
CA VAL A 25 -11.79 8.34 23.67
C VAL A 25 -11.54 7.68 22.31
N ALA A 26 -12.56 7.58 21.46
CA ALA A 26 -12.41 6.96 20.14
C ALA A 26 -11.39 7.70 19.27
N ARG A 27 -11.41 9.04 19.27
CA ARG A 27 -10.43 9.87 18.53
C ARG A 27 -9.01 9.71 19.08
N LEU A 28 -8.87 9.61 20.40
CA LEU A 28 -7.58 9.35 21.02
C LEU A 28 -7.05 7.96 20.65
N TYR A 29 -7.89 6.93 20.69
CA TYR A 29 -7.50 5.57 20.28
C TYR A 29 -7.12 5.51 18.81
N TYR A 30 -7.88 6.16 17.93
CA TYR A 30 -7.52 6.30 16.52
C TYR A 30 -6.13 6.95 16.34
N THR A 31 -5.83 8.02 17.08
CA THR A 31 -4.50 8.66 17.04
C THR A 31 -3.39 7.71 17.50
N ILE A 32 -3.65 6.89 18.52
CA ILE A 32 -2.71 5.86 18.99
C ILE A 32 -2.51 4.78 17.92
N VAL A 33 -3.56 4.36 17.21
CA VAL A 33 -3.46 3.44 16.08
C VAL A 33 -2.49 3.98 15.03
N LEU A 34 -2.67 5.23 14.58
CA LEU A 34 -1.77 5.84 13.59
C LEU A 34 -0.32 5.89 14.08
N SER A 35 -0.09 6.25 15.35
CA SER A 35 1.25 6.25 15.95
C SER A 35 1.90 4.87 15.98
N ARG A 36 1.12 3.81 16.25
CA ARG A 36 1.61 2.42 16.26
C ARG A 36 1.89 1.93 14.84
N ILE A 37 1.03 2.27 13.87
CA ILE A 37 1.27 2.01 12.44
C ILE A 37 2.61 2.64 12.02
N LEU A 38 2.84 3.93 12.31
CA LEU A 38 4.08 4.64 12.00
C LEU A 38 5.33 3.92 12.54
N ARG A 39 5.26 3.38 13.76
CA ARG A 39 6.36 2.63 14.40
C ARG A 39 6.51 1.18 13.93
N SER A 40 5.59 0.70 13.10
CA SER A 40 5.48 -0.70 12.69
C SER A 40 5.16 -1.64 13.85
N ASP A 41 4.41 -1.16 14.86
CA ASP A 41 3.88 -1.96 15.98
C ASP A 41 2.51 -2.58 15.56
N ILE A 42 2.55 -3.39 14.50
CA ILE A 42 1.36 -3.81 13.72
C ILE A 42 0.34 -4.57 14.59
N VAL A 43 0.80 -5.46 15.47
CA VAL A 43 -0.08 -6.29 16.32
C VAL A 43 -0.87 -5.42 17.29
N GLN A 44 -0.18 -4.49 17.95
CA GLN A 44 -0.78 -3.58 18.92
C GLN A 44 -1.65 -2.52 18.22
N ALA A 45 -1.30 -2.13 16.99
CA ALA A 45 -2.15 -1.26 16.18
C ALA A 45 -3.49 -1.96 15.84
N MET A 46 -3.44 -3.25 15.47
CA MET A 46 -4.64 -4.02 15.13
C MET A 46 -5.61 -4.16 16.29
N SER A 47 -5.12 -4.55 17.48
CA SER A 47 -5.97 -4.63 18.68
C SER A 47 -6.69 -3.30 18.90
N MET A 48 -5.91 -2.21 19.00
CA MET A 48 -6.44 -0.87 19.24
C MET A 48 -7.44 -0.43 18.17
N ALA A 49 -7.21 -0.78 16.91
CA ALA A 49 -8.12 -0.48 15.82
C ALA A 49 -9.47 -1.21 15.99
N ASN A 50 -9.47 -2.49 16.38
CA ASN A 50 -10.69 -3.23 16.67
C ASN A 50 -11.47 -2.62 17.84
N GLU A 51 -10.78 -2.25 18.92
CA GLU A 51 -11.42 -1.58 20.06
C GLU A 51 -12.00 -0.22 19.66
N THR A 52 -11.26 0.57 18.87
CA THR A 52 -11.73 1.85 18.32
C THR A 52 -12.97 1.66 17.46
N ARG A 53 -12.98 0.65 16.59
CA ARG A 53 -14.11 0.31 15.72
C ARG A 53 -15.36 -0.02 16.53
N ASN A 54 -15.25 -0.83 17.58
CA ASN A 54 -16.38 -1.18 18.44
C ASN A 54 -17.00 0.05 19.13
N ILE A 55 -16.17 0.99 19.58
CA ILE A 55 -16.64 2.25 20.15
C ILE A 55 -17.34 3.09 19.07
N CYS A 56 -16.73 3.21 17.89
CA CYS A 56 -17.31 3.97 16.78
C CYS A 56 -18.66 3.42 16.31
N LEU A 57 -18.83 2.09 16.31
CA LEU A 57 -20.10 1.43 15.99
C LEU A 57 -21.16 1.76 17.05
N SER A 58 -20.79 1.68 18.33
CA SER A 58 -21.70 1.97 19.46
C SER A 58 -22.17 3.44 19.46
N LEU A 59 -21.32 4.36 19.01
CA LEU A 59 -21.63 5.79 18.90
C LEU A 59 -22.25 6.20 17.56
N ASN A 60 -22.37 5.27 16.59
CA ASN A 60 -22.68 5.59 15.19
C ASN A 60 -21.78 6.71 14.61
N ALA A 61 -20.50 6.72 14.99
CA ALA A 61 -19.52 7.73 14.59
C ALA A 61 -18.98 7.48 13.17
N VAL A 62 -19.86 7.50 12.17
CA VAL A 62 -19.57 7.12 10.77
C VAL A 62 -18.33 7.84 10.22
N ARG A 63 -18.17 9.14 10.50
CA ARG A 63 -17.01 9.91 10.04
C ARG A 63 -15.68 9.31 10.54
N LEU A 64 -15.62 8.89 11.80
CA LEU A 64 -14.41 8.30 12.37
C LEU A 64 -14.20 6.87 11.85
N GLN A 65 -15.29 6.11 11.60
CA GLN A 65 -15.20 4.81 10.93
C GLN A 65 -14.56 4.96 9.54
N LEU A 66 -15.02 5.91 8.73
CA LEU A 66 -14.47 6.16 7.40
C LEU A 66 -12.98 6.56 7.40
N GLN A 67 -12.47 7.11 8.51
CA GLN A 67 -11.03 7.38 8.70
C GLN A 67 -10.26 6.15 9.19
N LEU A 68 -10.87 5.35 10.05
CA LEU A 68 -10.27 4.17 10.65
C LEU A 68 -10.13 3.01 9.65
N LEU A 69 -11.16 2.73 8.84
CA LEU A 69 -11.23 1.57 7.95
C LEU A 69 -10.06 1.49 6.94
N PRO A 70 -9.66 2.57 6.24
CA PRO A 70 -8.43 2.60 5.44
C PRO A 70 -7.19 2.05 6.16
N ASN A 71 -7.01 2.43 7.42
CA ASN A 71 -5.85 2.02 8.22
C ASN A 71 -5.96 0.55 8.65
N MET A 72 -7.18 0.07 8.92
CA MET A 72 -7.42 -1.34 9.20
C MET A 72 -7.14 -2.24 7.99
N ILE A 73 -7.47 -1.80 6.78
CA ILE A 73 -7.13 -2.51 5.53
C ILE A 73 -5.60 -2.65 5.41
N VAL A 74 -4.85 -1.57 5.65
CA VAL A 74 -3.38 -1.63 5.63
C VAL A 74 -2.84 -2.61 6.67
N ILE A 75 -3.33 -2.54 7.92
CA ILE A 75 -2.87 -3.44 8.99
C ILE A 75 -3.16 -4.91 8.66
N THR A 76 -4.37 -5.22 8.20
CA THR A 76 -4.79 -6.59 7.86
C THR A 76 -4.01 -7.15 6.67
N LEU A 77 -3.71 -6.33 5.65
CA LEU A 77 -2.80 -6.71 4.56
C LEU A 77 -1.39 -7.02 5.06
N LEU A 78 -0.80 -6.15 5.89
CA LEU A 78 0.55 -6.40 6.46
C LEU A 78 0.61 -7.68 7.30
N ARG A 79 -0.52 -8.07 7.89
CA ARG A 79 -0.71 -9.30 8.67
C ARG A 79 -1.16 -10.50 7.84
N GLN A 80 -1.40 -10.33 6.54
CA GLN A 80 -1.96 -11.34 5.63
C GLN A 80 -3.28 -11.95 6.12
N GLN A 81 -4.08 -11.17 6.82
CA GLN A 81 -5.41 -11.53 7.26
C GLN A 81 -6.39 -11.20 6.14
N ILE A 82 -6.38 -12.03 5.09
CA ILE A 82 -7.08 -11.76 3.83
C ILE A 82 -8.60 -11.69 4.02
N ASN A 83 -9.16 -12.60 4.81
CA ASN A 83 -10.60 -12.61 5.08
C ASN A 83 -11.01 -11.33 5.82
N GLU A 84 -10.30 -10.97 6.87
CA GLU A 84 -10.55 -9.74 7.63
C GLU A 84 -10.36 -8.49 6.78
N CYS A 85 -9.33 -8.46 5.92
CA CYS A 85 -9.12 -7.37 4.96
C CYS A 85 -10.33 -7.20 4.03
N VAL A 86 -10.87 -8.30 3.50
CA VAL A 86 -12.05 -8.29 2.63
C VAL A 86 -13.30 -7.82 3.40
N GLU A 87 -13.50 -8.25 4.65
CA GLU A 87 -14.63 -7.78 5.46
C GLU A 87 -14.56 -6.27 5.74
N VAL A 88 -13.37 -5.76 6.08
CA VAL A 88 -13.16 -4.31 6.26
C VAL A 88 -13.33 -3.54 4.95
N LEU A 89 -12.90 -4.12 3.81
CA LEU A 89 -13.13 -3.55 2.47
C LEU A 89 -14.61 -3.44 2.14
N LYS A 90 -15.40 -4.49 2.40
CA LYS A 90 -16.86 -4.48 2.18
C LYS A 90 -17.53 -3.42 3.04
N GLU A 91 -17.17 -3.34 4.32
CA GLU A 91 -17.69 -2.31 5.23
C GLU A 91 -17.38 -0.89 4.74
N LEU A 92 -16.15 -0.64 4.27
CA LEU A 92 -15.79 0.65 3.68
C LEU A 92 -16.62 0.95 2.42
N GLY A 93 -16.82 -0.05 1.55
CA GLY A 93 -17.67 0.09 0.36
C GLY A 93 -19.12 0.45 0.70
N GLU A 94 -19.70 -0.24 1.68
CA GLU A 94 -21.07 0.01 2.14
C GLU A 94 -21.23 1.40 2.77
N LEU A 95 -20.36 1.78 3.70
CA LEU A 95 -20.44 3.07 4.37
C LEU A 95 -20.15 4.24 3.41
N SER A 96 -19.17 4.08 2.53
CA SER A 96 -18.80 5.13 1.57
C SER A 96 -19.86 5.39 0.51
N SER A 97 -20.69 4.39 0.16
CA SER A 97 -21.78 4.55 -0.81
C SER A 97 -22.85 5.54 -0.36
N ARG A 98 -22.96 5.78 0.95
CA ARG A 98 -23.93 6.69 1.57
C ARG A 98 -23.34 8.04 1.96
N ASP A 99 -22.03 8.21 1.77
CA ASP A 99 -21.31 9.41 2.15
C ASP A 99 -21.40 10.47 1.06
N PHE A 100 -21.64 11.72 1.47
CA PHE A 100 -21.70 12.85 0.54
C PHE A 100 -20.31 13.20 0.00
N ASP A 101 -19.28 13.09 0.84
CA ASP A 101 -17.90 13.29 0.42
C ASP A 101 -17.35 12.02 -0.23
N LYS A 102 -16.91 12.14 -1.48
CA LYS A 102 -16.44 11.01 -2.29
C LYS A 102 -15.10 10.41 -1.81
N SER A 103 -14.41 10.97 -0.81
CA SER A 103 -13.06 10.51 -0.42
C SER A 103 -13.07 9.07 0.06
N ALA A 104 -14.11 8.68 0.79
CA ALA A 104 -14.23 7.30 1.27
C ALA A 104 -14.46 6.33 0.11
N ARG A 105 -15.24 6.73 -0.89
CA ARG A 105 -15.49 5.90 -2.08
C ARG A 105 -14.24 5.81 -2.96
N THR A 106 -13.50 6.91 -3.09
CA THR A 106 -12.18 6.92 -3.73
C THR A 106 -11.20 6.00 -2.99
N TRP A 107 -11.18 6.02 -1.65
CA TRP A 107 -10.39 5.10 -0.84
C TRP A 107 -10.78 3.64 -1.09
N TYR A 108 -12.08 3.34 -1.13
CA TYR A 108 -12.57 1.99 -1.43
C TYR A 108 -12.00 1.44 -2.73
N PHE A 109 -12.14 2.17 -3.85
CA PHE A 109 -11.61 1.74 -5.13
C PHE A 109 -10.07 1.70 -5.16
N ALA A 110 -9.41 2.65 -4.49
CA ALA A 110 -7.96 2.62 -4.35
C ALA A 110 -7.49 1.34 -3.63
N PHE A 111 -8.17 0.93 -2.56
CA PHE A 111 -7.83 -0.29 -1.82
C PHE A 111 -8.21 -1.56 -2.55
N CYS A 112 -9.25 -1.57 -3.40
CA CYS A 112 -9.51 -2.70 -4.28
C CYS A 112 -8.32 -2.98 -5.20
N MET A 113 -7.73 -1.92 -5.78
CA MET A 113 -6.52 -2.05 -6.58
C MET A 113 -5.30 -2.46 -5.76
N ILE A 114 -5.12 -1.89 -4.57
CA ILE A 114 -4.02 -2.27 -3.67
C ILE A 114 -4.13 -3.73 -3.25
N PHE A 115 -5.33 -4.21 -2.96
CA PHE A 115 -5.58 -5.60 -2.62
C PHE A 115 -5.10 -6.51 -3.75
N GLN A 116 -5.46 -6.22 -5.01
CA GLN A 116 -4.97 -6.98 -6.16
C GLN A 116 -3.45 -6.85 -6.37
N LEU A 117 -2.88 -5.65 -6.18
CA LEU A 117 -1.43 -5.44 -6.29
C LEU A 117 -0.64 -6.21 -5.22
N GLU A 118 -1.13 -6.29 -3.99
CA GLU A 118 -0.39 -6.93 -2.89
C GLU A 118 -0.63 -8.45 -2.80
N THR A 119 -1.78 -8.93 -3.28
CA THR A 119 -2.19 -10.32 -3.07
C THR A 119 -2.37 -11.11 -4.36
N GLY A 120 -2.50 -10.43 -5.50
CA GLY A 120 -2.93 -10.98 -6.79
C GLY A 120 -4.38 -11.48 -6.81
N LEU A 121 -5.14 -11.31 -5.72
CA LEU A 121 -6.56 -11.64 -5.64
C LEU A 121 -7.41 -10.41 -5.98
N THR A 122 -8.56 -10.64 -6.59
CA THR A 122 -9.46 -9.58 -7.03
C THR A 122 -10.67 -9.47 -6.11
N HIS A 123 -10.89 -8.27 -5.56
CA HIS A 123 -12.16 -7.90 -4.90
C HIS A 123 -13.07 -7.14 -5.85
N GLU A 124 -12.56 -6.05 -6.44
CA GLU A 124 -13.16 -5.37 -7.58
C GLU A 124 -12.18 -5.35 -8.74
N THR A 125 -12.70 -5.41 -9.95
CA THR A 125 -11.88 -5.48 -11.16
C THR A 125 -11.29 -4.11 -11.50
N TYR A 126 -10.14 -4.11 -12.19
CA TYR A 126 -9.57 -2.89 -12.76
C TYR A 126 -10.59 -2.08 -13.56
N LYS A 127 -11.40 -2.76 -14.39
CA LYS A 127 -12.42 -2.13 -15.22
C LYS A 127 -13.48 -1.40 -14.39
N LYS A 128 -13.89 -1.98 -13.25
CA LYS A 128 -14.86 -1.31 -12.36
C LYS A 128 -14.23 -0.09 -11.67
N CYS A 129 -12.97 -0.21 -11.26
CA CYS A 129 -12.21 0.93 -10.72
C CYS A 129 -12.06 2.05 -11.77
N GLU A 130 -11.78 1.71 -13.03
CA GLU A 130 -11.72 2.67 -14.14
C GLU A 130 -13.09 3.30 -14.42
N GLN A 131 -14.16 2.50 -14.45
CA GLN A 131 -15.53 2.99 -14.64
C GLN A 131 -15.91 4.02 -13.57
N PHE A 132 -15.52 3.79 -12.31
CA PHE A 132 -15.71 4.79 -11.26
C PHE A 132 -15.08 6.14 -11.61
N PHE A 133 -13.86 6.15 -12.16
CA PHE A 133 -13.25 7.40 -12.61
C PHE A 133 -13.94 8.00 -13.84
N GLN A 134 -14.45 7.17 -14.77
CA GLN A 134 -15.21 7.67 -15.92
C GLN A 134 -16.54 8.33 -15.50
N GLU A 135 -17.19 7.81 -14.47
CA GLU A 135 -18.44 8.35 -13.92
C GLU A 135 -18.22 9.63 -13.11
N GLU A 136 -17.20 9.65 -12.25
CA GLU A 136 -16.95 10.77 -11.34
C GLU A 136 -16.03 11.84 -11.92
N GLY A 137 -15.13 11.47 -12.83
CA GLY A 137 -14.11 12.33 -13.42
C GLY A 137 -13.27 13.08 -12.39
N GLU A 138 -12.90 14.32 -12.70
CA GLU A 138 -12.19 15.21 -11.76
C GLU A 138 -13.04 15.59 -10.54
N SER A 139 -14.36 15.33 -10.54
CA SER A 139 -15.21 15.57 -9.36
C SER A 139 -14.98 14.57 -8.23
N MET A 140 -14.13 13.55 -8.44
CA MET A 140 -13.58 12.72 -7.36
C MET A 140 -12.74 13.53 -6.34
N ILE A 141 -12.41 14.79 -6.63
CA ILE A 141 -11.73 15.71 -5.71
C ILE A 141 -12.61 15.98 -4.50
N THR A 142 -12.06 15.71 -3.33
CA THR A 142 -12.81 15.75 -2.07
C THR A 142 -12.19 16.71 -1.08
N LEU A 143 -13.04 17.40 -0.33
CA LEU A 143 -12.64 18.37 0.69
C LEU A 143 -12.09 17.68 1.93
N ARG A 144 -12.58 16.48 2.26
CA ARG A 144 -12.23 15.80 3.52
C ARG A 144 -10.84 15.16 3.51
N ASP A 145 -10.50 14.46 2.44
CA ASP A 145 -9.24 13.73 2.36
C ASP A 145 -8.70 13.67 0.92
N PRO A 146 -7.83 14.61 0.54
CA PRO A 146 -7.24 14.66 -0.79
C PRO A 146 -6.23 13.54 -1.06
N ASP A 147 -5.76 12.82 -0.03
CA ASP A 147 -4.76 11.76 -0.21
C ASP A 147 -5.37 10.49 -0.84
N SER A 148 -6.69 10.31 -0.69
CA SER A 148 -7.46 9.26 -1.38
C SER A 148 -7.22 9.27 -2.90
N LYS A 149 -7.28 10.45 -3.53
CA LYS A 149 -7.03 10.66 -4.96
C LYS A 149 -5.61 10.26 -5.36
N LYS A 150 -4.62 10.68 -4.56
CA LYS A 150 -3.22 10.33 -4.81
C LYS A 150 -3.02 8.83 -4.76
N ARG A 151 -3.62 8.15 -3.77
CA ARG A 151 -3.54 6.70 -3.66
C ARG A 151 -4.19 6.01 -4.85
N TYR A 152 -5.39 6.43 -5.23
CA TYR A 152 -6.14 5.87 -6.36
C TYR A 152 -5.32 5.90 -7.65
N PHE A 153 -4.79 7.07 -8.05
CA PHE A 153 -4.05 7.13 -9.32
C PHE A 153 -2.75 6.34 -9.30
N VAL A 154 -2.03 6.36 -8.18
CA VAL A 154 -0.78 5.59 -8.07
C VAL A 154 -1.06 4.08 -8.17
N SER A 155 -2.14 3.57 -7.57
CA SER A 155 -2.49 2.15 -7.68
C SER A 155 -2.99 1.77 -9.08
N MET A 156 -3.84 2.60 -9.71
CA MET A 156 -4.27 2.41 -11.10
C MET A 156 -3.08 2.40 -12.08
N TRP A 157 -2.17 3.37 -11.92
CA TRP A 157 -0.95 3.47 -12.71
C TRP A 157 -0.05 2.24 -12.54
N LEU A 158 0.23 1.83 -11.30
CA LEU A 158 1.11 0.69 -11.04
C LEU A 158 0.54 -0.61 -11.61
N TRP A 159 -0.78 -0.79 -11.55
CA TRP A 159 -1.43 -1.95 -12.17
C TRP A 159 -1.19 -1.99 -13.69
N CYS A 160 -1.31 -0.86 -14.38
CA CYS A 160 -1.01 -0.78 -15.81
C CYS A 160 0.46 -1.07 -16.11
N VAL A 161 1.37 -0.55 -15.28
CA VAL A 161 2.82 -0.79 -15.42
C VAL A 161 3.17 -2.29 -15.27
N ARG A 162 2.63 -2.99 -14.27
CA ARG A 162 2.87 -4.42 -14.07
C ARG A 162 2.34 -5.30 -15.21
N ASN A 163 1.26 -4.83 -15.86
CA ASN A 163 0.62 -5.46 -17.02
C ASN A 163 1.14 -4.94 -18.37
N GLU A 164 2.17 -4.10 -18.38
CA GLU A 164 2.79 -3.55 -19.61
C GLU A 164 1.80 -2.76 -20.50
N GLN A 165 0.71 -2.24 -19.92
CA GLN A 165 -0.25 -1.39 -20.61
C GLN A 165 0.25 0.06 -20.60
N TRP A 166 1.29 0.33 -21.40
CA TRP A 166 2.04 1.60 -21.36
C TRP A 166 1.23 2.84 -21.74
N ASP A 167 0.27 2.69 -22.65
CA ASP A 167 -0.61 3.80 -23.06
C ASP A 167 -1.52 4.22 -21.91
N SER A 168 -2.25 3.26 -21.31
CA SER A 168 -3.08 3.49 -20.12
C SER A 168 -2.24 3.99 -18.93
N ALA A 169 -1.04 3.42 -18.72
CA ALA A 169 -0.13 3.88 -17.69
C ALA A 169 0.24 5.36 -17.89
N SER A 170 0.46 5.81 -19.14
CA SER A 170 0.81 7.21 -19.41
C SER A 170 -0.34 8.17 -19.07
N ILE A 171 -1.59 7.74 -19.28
CA ILE A 171 -2.78 8.50 -18.89
C ILE A 171 -2.82 8.66 -17.37
N TRP A 172 -2.75 7.57 -16.61
CA TRP A 172 -2.76 7.63 -15.15
C TRP A 172 -1.56 8.38 -14.57
N GLU A 173 -0.37 8.26 -15.17
CA GLU A 173 0.83 9.00 -14.76
C GLU A 173 0.63 10.51 -14.84
N SER A 174 -0.14 11.01 -15.82
CA SER A 174 -0.41 12.43 -16.00
C SER A 174 -1.16 13.08 -14.82
N HIS A 175 -1.91 12.27 -14.05
CA HIS A 175 -2.63 12.73 -12.86
C HIS A 175 -1.79 12.69 -11.58
N ILE A 176 -0.56 12.14 -11.63
CA ILE A 176 0.30 11.97 -10.45
C ILE A 176 1.26 13.15 -10.30
N HIS A 177 1.07 13.94 -9.24
CA HIS A 177 1.96 15.05 -8.91
C HIS A 177 2.98 14.67 -7.83
N ILE A 178 4.17 14.21 -8.24
CA ILE A 178 5.24 13.75 -7.34
C ILE A 178 5.64 14.79 -6.27
N PRO A 179 5.81 16.10 -6.58
CA PRO A 179 6.14 17.07 -5.55
C PRO A 179 5.12 17.12 -4.41
N SER A 180 3.82 16.97 -4.68
CA SER A 180 2.78 16.92 -3.64
C SER A 180 2.93 15.73 -2.71
N LEU A 181 3.37 14.58 -3.23
CA LEU A 181 3.69 13.40 -2.42
C LEU A 181 4.92 13.58 -1.53
N MET A 182 5.82 14.51 -1.88
CA MET A 182 7.06 14.78 -1.15
C MET A 182 6.95 15.95 -0.16
N LEU A 183 5.80 16.61 -0.04
CA LEU A 183 5.63 17.76 0.87
C LEU A 183 5.69 17.35 2.34
N ASP A 184 5.00 16.27 2.69
CA ASP A 184 4.85 15.80 4.07
C ASP A 184 5.59 14.47 4.27
N LYS A 185 6.63 14.52 5.09
CA LYS A 185 7.53 13.38 5.38
C LYS A 185 6.99 12.43 6.45
N GLU A 186 5.91 12.79 7.14
CA GLU A 186 5.30 11.96 8.19
C GLU A 186 3.97 11.36 7.74
N ASN A 187 3.44 11.81 6.60
CA ASN A 187 2.23 11.27 5.99
C ASN A 187 2.48 9.86 5.43
N VAL A 188 1.98 8.85 6.16
CA VAL A 188 2.06 7.42 5.81
C VAL A 188 1.51 7.14 4.42
N THR A 189 0.37 7.74 4.06
CA THR A 189 -0.26 7.55 2.74
C THR A 189 0.68 7.96 1.63
N ASN A 190 1.24 9.17 1.71
CA ASN A 190 2.16 9.70 0.71
C ASN A 190 3.41 8.83 0.56
N ILE A 191 3.98 8.35 1.67
CA ILE A 191 5.18 7.50 1.64
C ILE A 191 4.90 6.15 0.97
N ILE A 192 3.76 5.52 1.27
CA ILE A 192 3.38 4.28 0.60
C ILE A 192 3.10 4.53 -0.90
N CYS A 193 2.52 5.68 -1.28
CA CYS A 193 2.38 6.04 -2.69
C CYS A 193 3.75 6.19 -3.37
N LEU A 194 4.73 6.79 -2.68
CA LEU A 194 6.10 6.89 -3.18
C LEU A 194 6.78 5.53 -3.32
N LEU A 195 6.46 4.53 -2.48
CA LEU A 195 6.94 3.16 -2.64
C LEU A 195 6.37 2.51 -3.91
N TYR A 196 5.07 2.64 -4.16
CA TYR A 196 4.45 2.15 -5.41
C TYR A 196 5.00 2.87 -6.65
N LEU A 197 5.21 4.19 -6.57
CA LEU A 197 5.88 4.95 -7.62
C LEU A 197 7.31 4.48 -7.88
N LEU A 198 8.08 4.24 -6.83
CA LEU A 198 9.42 3.70 -6.93
C LEU A 198 9.39 2.35 -7.65
N GLU A 199 8.49 1.45 -7.25
CA GLU A 199 8.32 0.14 -7.87
C GLU A 199 8.04 0.24 -9.38
N GLY A 200 6.98 0.97 -9.76
CA GLY A 200 6.60 1.07 -11.18
C GLY A 200 7.66 1.76 -12.02
N LYS A 201 8.37 2.76 -11.47
CA LYS A 201 9.47 3.42 -12.19
C LYS A 201 10.67 2.49 -12.36
N LEU A 202 10.96 1.61 -11.40
CA LEU A 202 11.99 0.57 -11.56
C LEU A 202 11.63 -0.42 -12.68
N ILE A 203 10.39 -0.93 -12.69
CA ILE A 203 9.88 -1.82 -13.75
C ILE A 203 10.00 -1.15 -15.12
N LYS A 204 9.57 0.11 -15.23
CA LYS A 204 9.64 0.92 -16.47
C LYS A 204 11.07 1.20 -16.93
N ILE A 205 12.04 1.30 -16.01
CA ILE A 205 13.45 1.39 -16.42
C ILE A 205 13.91 0.06 -17.01
N VAL A 206 13.62 -1.07 -16.35
CA VAL A 206 14.04 -2.40 -16.85
C VAL A 206 13.53 -2.63 -18.27
N SER A 207 12.27 -2.32 -18.56
CA SER A 207 11.70 -2.47 -19.91
C SER A 207 12.30 -1.54 -20.97
N ARG A 208 12.98 -0.46 -20.55
CA ARG A 208 13.61 0.53 -21.44
C ARG A 208 15.12 0.34 -21.60
N LEU A 209 15.77 -0.46 -20.76
CA LEU A 209 17.22 -0.71 -20.88
C LEU A 209 17.58 -1.28 -22.26
N ASP A 210 16.66 -2.05 -22.86
CA ASP A 210 16.84 -2.63 -24.20
C ASP A 210 16.67 -1.61 -25.34
N MET A 211 16.02 -0.47 -25.09
CA MET A 211 15.67 0.54 -26.11
C MET A 211 16.82 1.52 -26.43
N ARG A 212 17.98 1.39 -25.78
CA ARG A 212 19.21 2.21 -25.99
C ARG A 212 19.04 3.74 -25.87
N ASP A 213 17.94 4.24 -25.31
CA ASP A 213 17.76 5.67 -25.01
C ASP A 213 18.44 6.06 -23.69
N VAL A 214 19.76 6.24 -23.77
CA VAL A 214 20.62 6.55 -22.61
C VAL A 214 20.21 7.86 -21.92
N GLN A 215 19.72 8.86 -22.66
CA GLN A 215 19.36 10.16 -22.06
C GLN A 215 18.09 10.05 -21.21
N GLN A 216 17.06 9.38 -21.73
CA GLN A 216 15.81 9.19 -20.99
C GLN A 216 16.01 8.27 -19.78
N VAL A 217 16.84 7.23 -19.90
CA VAL A 217 17.24 6.36 -18.79
C VAL A 217 17.95 7.17 -17.69
N ASN A 218 18.90 8.03 -18.04
CA ASN A 218 19.60 8.87 -17.07
C ASN A 218 18.67 9.85 -16.33
N LYS A 219 17.72 10.48 -17.03
CA LYS A 219 16.71 11.33 -16.40
C LYS A 219 15.84 10.55 -15.41
N SER A 220 15.47 9.32 -15.77
CA SER A 220 14.68 8.44 -14.90
C SER A 220 15.44 8.08 -13.63
N PHE A 221 16.75 7.79 -13.72
CA PHE A 221 17.59 7.55 -12.54
C PHE A 221 17.71 8.77 -11.63
N GLN A 222 17.82 9.98 -12.17
CA GLN A 222 17.87 11.20 -11.35
C GLN A 222 16.58 11.42 -10.55
N GLU A 223 15.43 11.10 -11.14
CA GLU A 223 14.15 11.14 -10.45
C GLU A 223 14.07 10.07 -9.34
N LEU A 224 14.49 8.83 -9.65
CA LEU A 224 14.59 7.76 -8.66
C LEU A 224 15.50 8.11 -7.48
N ASP A 225 16.63 8.77 -7.73
CA ASP A 225 17.54 9.25 -6.68
C ASP A 225 16.89 10.31 -5.78
N ARG A 226 15.95 11.10 -6.30
CA ARG A 226 15.18 12.05 -5.48
C ARG A 226 14.15 11.32 -4.63
N ILE A 227 13.39 10.40 -5.23
CA ILE A 227 12.36 9.59 -4.56
C ILE A 227 12.99 8.75 -3.44
N THR A 228 14.05 8.00 -3.73
CA THR A 228 14.72 7.13 -2.76
C THR A 228 15.29 7.92 -1.57
N ARG A 229 15.93 9.07 -1.81
CA ARG A 229 16.42 9.93 -0.73
C ARG A 229 15.29 10.49 0.13
N HIS A 230 14.14 10.81 -0.48
CA HIS A 230 12.98 11.28 0.26
C HIS A 230 12.41 10.16 1.15
N ILE A 231 12.14 8.99 0.58
CA ILE A 231 11.61 7.83 1.32
C ILE A 231 12.57 7.44 2.46
N LEU A 232 13.88 7.39 2.20
CA LEU A 232 14.87 7.04 3.23
C LEU A 232 14.82 8.01 4.43
N LYS A 233 14.68 9.31 4.18
CA LYS A 233 14.53 10.32 5.24
C LYS A 233 13.20 10.16 5.97
N ALA A 234 12.09 10.02 5.26
CA ALA A 234 10.76 9.84 5.83
C ALA A 234 10.65 8.56 6.67
N SER A 235 11.34 7.50 6.26
CA SER A 235 11.36 6.21 6.95
C SER A 235 12.03 6.24 8.33
N GLN A 236 12.69 7.35 8.70
CA GLN A 236 13.16 7.57 10.07
C GLN A 236 11.98 7.71 11.06
N SER A 237 10.90 8.34 10.62
CA SER A 237 9.63 8.48 11.37
C SER A 237 8.63 7.38 11.00
N VAL A 238 8.56 6.99 9.72
CA VAL A 238 7.60 6.02 9.19
C VAL A 238 8.29 4.66 9.00
N ARG A 239 8.53 3.97 10.12
CA ARG A 239 9.29 2.71 10.16
C ARG A 239 8.62 1.59 9.39
N MET A 240 7.29 1.60 9.28
CA MET A 240 6.56 0.58 8.52
C MET A 240 6.93 0.54 7.03
N ALA A 241 7.44 1.65 6.47
CA ALA A 241 7.85 1.73 5.07
C ALA A 241 9.24 1.11 4.83
N LEU A 242 10.04 0.90 5.88
CA LEU A 242 11.42 0.44 5.77
C LEU A 242 11.55 -0.92 5.07
N PRO A 243 10.77 -1.97 5.39
CA PRO A 243 10.97 -3.27 4.77
C PRO A 243 10.78 -3.20 3.25
N ARG A 244 9.62 -2.72 2.78
CA ARG A 244 9.34 -2.50 1.35
C ARG A 244 10.37 -1.58 0.69
N PHE A 245 10.77 -0.49 1.34
CA PHE A 245 11.82 0.38 0.79
C PHE A 245 13.12 -0.36 0.52
N ASN A 246 13.58 -1.19 1.47
CA ASN A 246 14.84 -1.94 1.29
C ASN A 246 14.72 -3.00 0.18
N ILE A 247 13.55 -3.64 0.00
CA ILE A 247 13.28 -4.58 -1.10
C ILE A 247 13.28 -3.86 -2.47
N LEU A 248 12.66 -2.69 -2.57
CA LEU A 248 12.69 -1.92 -3.83
C LEU A 248 14.07 -1.32 -4.09
N TYR A 249 14.77 -0.90 -3.03
CA TYR A 249 16.11 -0.37 -3.15
C TYR A 249 17.12 -1.47 -3.53
N SER A 250 16.92 -2.73 -3.12
CA SER A 250 17.73 -3.82 -3.64
C SER A 250 17.55 -3.98 -5.14
N LEU A 251 16.31 -3.91 -5.65
CA LEU A 251 16.05 -3.94 -7.10
C LEU A 251 16.74 -2.77 -7.81
N TYR A 252 16.66 -1.56 -7.26
CA TYR A 252 17.39 -0.40 -7.78
C TYR A 252 18.92 -0.64 -7.85
N ARG A 253 19.52 -1.24 -6.80
CA ARG A 253 20.96 -1.57 -6.81
C ARG A 253 21.28 -2.65 -7.84
N HIS A 254 20.42 -3.66 -7.98
CA HIS A 254 20.60 -4.74 -8.93
C HIS A 254 20.54 -4.23 -10.38
N ILE A 255 19.55 -3.38 -10.70
CA ILE A 255 19.44 -2.70 -12.00
C ILE A 255 20.70 -1.90 -12.33
N ARG A 256 21.35 -1.34 -11.31
CA ARG A 256 22.62 -0.59 -11.44
C ARG A 256 23.87 -1.45 -11.39
N LEU A 257 23.75 -2.78 -11.51
CA LEU A 257 24.86 -3.74 -11.51
C LEU A 257 25.68 -3.70 -10.21
N HIS A 258 25.01 -3.48 -9.08
CA HIS A 258 25.59 -3.49 -7.74
C HIS A 258 25.05 -4.66 -6.91
N ASP A 259 25.28 -5.89 -7.36
CA ASP A 259 24.61 -7.10 -6.85
C ASP A 259 24.89 -7.39 -5.38
N VAL A 260 26.12 -7.16 -4.91
CA VAL A 260 26.48 -7.31 -3.49
C VAL A 260 25.62 -6.38 -2.61
N ASP A 261 25.42 -5.14 -3.06
CA ASP A 261 24.56 -4.20 -2.36
C ASP A 261 23.09 -4.60 -2.47
N ALA A 262 22.66 -5.07 -3.64
CA ALA A 262 21.30 -5.55 -3.84
C ALA A 262 20.95 -6.65 -2.83
N ILE A 263 21.77 -7.69 -2.72
CA ILE A 263 21.56 -8.78 -1.75
C ILE A 263 21.54 -8.24 -0.31
N ARG A 264 22.49 -7.34 0.04
CA ARG A 264 22.55 -6.72 1.37
C ARG A 264 21.25 -5.99 1.73
N TYR A 265 20.70 -5.21 0.81
CA TYR A 265 19.45 -4.48 1.03
C TYR A 265 18.24 -5.42 1.08
N LEU A 266 18.20 -6.47 0.26
CA LEU A 266 17.13 -7.47 0.29
C LEU A 266 17.06 -8.16 1.66
N LEU A 267 18.21 -8.66 2.14
CA LEU A 267 18.32 -9.31 3.46
C LEU A 267 17.97 -8.34 4.60
N LYS A 268 18.35 -7.07 4.48
CA LYS A 268 17.96 -6.04 5.45
C LYS A 268 16.44 -5.83 5.48
N GLY A 269 15.79 -5.78 4.31
CA GLY A 269 14.33 -5.70 4.21
C GLY A 269 13.65 -6.89 4.89
N LYS A 270 14.08 -8.11 4.56
CA LYS A 270 13.62 -9.37 5.16
C LYS A 270 13.71 -9.35 6.69
N TYR A 271 14.89 -8.99 7.22
CA TYR A 271 15.13 -8.93 8.65
C TYR A 271 14.21 -7.92 9.36
N ILE A 272 14.04 -6.72 8.80
CA ILE A 272 13.17 -5.71 9.40
C ILE A 272 11.70 -6.16 9.35
N ALA A 273 11.26 -6.75 8.22
CA ALA A 273 9.90 -7.28 8.08
C ALA A 273 9.59 -8.31 9.17
N GLN A 274 10.49 -9.29 9.34
CA GLN A 274 10.38 -10.34 10.36
C GLN A 274 10.37 -9.75 11.77
N LYS A 275 11.28 -8.81 12.08
CA LYS A 275 11.39 -8.16 13.38
C LYS A 275 10.09 -7.46 13.79
N HIS A 276 9.38 -6.86 12.84
CA HIS A 276 8.15 -6.10 13.10
C HIS A 276 6.86 -6.88 12.82
N GLY A 277 6.95 -8.16 12.47
CA GLY A 277 5.78 -8.98 12.14
C GLY A 277 5.02 -8.50 10.90
N ASN A 278 5.70 -7.83 9.97
CA ASN A 278 5.17 -7.47 8.66
C ASN A 278 5.31 -8.69 7.74
N LEU A 279 4.28 -9.53 7.75
CA LEU A 279 4.27 -10.80 7.02
C LEU A 279 4.23 -10.56 5.52
N LEU A 280 3.50 -9.54 5.05
CA LEU A 280 3.41 -9.19 3.64
C LEU A 280 4.79 -8.91 3.04
N ASP A 281 5.55 -7.98 3.62
CA ASP A 281 6.87 -7.63 3.08
C ASP A 281 7.89 -8.76 3.27
N LEU A 282 7.71 -9.62 4.28
CA LEU A 282 8.52 -10.82 4.44
C LEU A 282 8.34 -11.76 3.24
N GLN A 283 7.08 -12.03 2.84
CA GLN A 283 6.81 -12.83 1.65
C GLN A 283 7.29 -12.16 0.36
N TRP A 284 7.15 -10.84 0.22
CA TRP A 284 7.72 -10.11 -0.94
C TRP A 284 9.23 -10.30 -1.03
N SER A 285 9.93 -10.23 0.10
CA SER A 285 11.37 -10.45 0.13
C SER A 285 11.74 -11.88 -0.25
N GLU A 286 11.02 -12.88 0.26
CA GLU A 286 11.26 -14.30 -0.04
C GLU A 286 10.95 -14.65 -1.49
N HIS A 287 9.87 -14.10 -2.04
CA HIS A 287 9.53 -14.25 -3.46
C HIS A 287 10.62 -13.64 -4.34
N THR A 288 11.03 -12.41 -4.04
CA THR A 288 12.09 -11.71 -4.78
C THR A 288 13.40 -12.50 -4.76
N GLU A 289 13.80 -13.02 -3.60
CA GLU A 289 14.98 -13.88 -3.44
C GLU A 289 14.89 -15.15 -4.32
N LYS A 290 13.73 -15.82 -4.34
CA LYS A 290 13.51 -17.01 -5.18
C LYS A 290 13.56 -16.71 -6.67
N VAL A 291 12.99 -15.58 -7.09
CA VAL A 291 13.03 -15.13 -8.49
C VAL A 291 14.48 -14.87 -8.92
N TRP A 292 15.25 -14.15 -8.11
CA TRP A 292 16.64 -13.77 -8.45
C TRP A 292 17.61 -14.96 -8.42
N THR A 293 17.36 -15.94 -7.55
CA THR A 293 18.16 -17.18 -7.49
C THR A 293 17.72 -18.25 -8.49
N GLY A 294 16.66 -17.99 -9.27
CA GLY A 294 16.11 -18.97 -10.22
C GLY A 294 15.49 -20.20 -9.57
N THR A 295 15.19 -20.16 -8.27
CA THR A 295 14.61 -21.28 -7.50
C THR A 295 13.09 -21.32 -7.54
N ILE A 296 12.45 -20.28 -8.08
CA ILE A 296 11.02 -20.24 -8.33
C ILE A 296 10.65 -21.13 -9.53
N ALA A 297 9.57 -21.92 -9.40
CA ALA A 297 9.05 -22.69 -10.53
C ALA A 297 8.58 -21.73 -11.64
N THR A 298 8.83 -22.07 -12.90
CA THR A 298 8.52 -21.23 -14.07
C THR A 298 7.06 -20.76 -14.08
N PHE A 299 6.12 -21.64 -13.70
CA PHE A 299 4.71 -21.32 -13.58
C PHE A 299 4.42 -20.10 -12.69
N PHE A 300 5.13 -19.96 -11.56
CA PHE A 300 4.92 -18.85 -10.62
C PHE A 300 5.57 -17.54 -11.04
N LYS A 301 6.40 -17.51 -12.10
CA LYS A 301 7.05 -16.28 -12.56
C LYS A 301 6.02 -15.30 -13.11
N ASP A 302 5.15 -15.80 -13.98
CA ASP A 302 4.16 -15.00 -14.71
C ASP A 302 2.74 -15.12 -14.13
N PHE A 303 2.56 -15.97 -13.11
CA PHE A 303 1.25 -16.29 -12.53
C PHE A 303 0.42 -15.06 -12.14
N TRP A 304 1.03 -14.06 -11.49
CA TRP A 304 0.32 -12.81 -11.14
C TRP A 304 -0.21 -12.09 -12.38
N ARG A 305 0.61 -12.00 -13.43
CA ARG A 305 0.26 -11.29 -14.67
C ARG A 305 -0.84 -12.02 -15.43
N GLU A 306 -0.76 -13.35 -15.49
CA GLU A 306 -1.76 -14.19 -16.14
C GLU A 306 -3.12 -14.11 -15.45
N HIS A 307 -3.13 -13.93 -14.12
CA HIS A 307 -4.34 -14.01 -13.29
C HIS A 307 -4.86 -12.65 -12.79
N CYS A 308 -4.25 -11.57 -13.26
CA CYS A 308 -4.73 -10.20 -13.07
C CYS A 308 -5.22 -9.57 -14.39
N GLN A 309 -5.29 -10.33 -15.49
CA GLN A 309 -5.91 -9.86 -16.74
C GLN A 309 -7.44 -9.85 -16.63
N PRO A 310 -8.14 -8.95 -17.36
CA PRO A 310 -9.61 -8.91 -17.35
C PRO A 310 -10.31 -10.25 -17.63
N ASP A 311 -9.70 -11.10 -18.45
CA ASP A 311 -10.29 -12.37 -18.92
C ASP A 311 -9.96 -13.58 -18.03
N ASN A 312 -9.10 -13.41 -17.03
CA ASN A 312 -8.63 -14.49 -16.17
C ASN A 312 -8.33 -13.94 -14.78
N LEU A 313 -9.37 -13.59 -14.02
CA LEU A 313 -9.23 -13.02 -12.68
C LEU A 313 -9.36 -14.12 -11.63
N LEU A 314 -8.46 -14.12 -10.65
CA LEU A 314 -8.65 -14.91 -9.43
C LEU A 314 -9.44 -14.09 -8.41
N TYR A 315 -10.69 -14.49 -8.17
CA TYR A 315 -11.50 -13.83 -7.13
C TYR A 315 -11.15 -14.39 -5.75
N TRP A 316 -11.19 -13.52 -4.75
CA TRP A 316 -10.85 -13.89 -3.37
C TRP A 316 -11.71 -15.04 -2.81
N ASN A 317 -12.94 -15.22 -3.32
CA ASN A 317 -13.91 -16.22 -2.88
C ASN A 317 -13.79 -17.57 -3.60
N GLU A 318 -12.88 -17.73 -4.57
CA GLU A 318 -12.72 -18.95 -5.37
C GLU A 318 -11.86 -20.03 -4.68
N GLY A 319 -11.68 -19.93 -3.36
CA GLY A 319 -11.05 -21.00 -2.57
C GLY A 319 -9.54 -21.15 -2.77
N VAL A 320 -8.84 -20.13 -3.28
CA VAL A 320 -7.37 -20.08 -3.29
C VAL A 320 -6.90 -19.95 -1.84
N THR A 321 -6.75 -21.09 -1.17
CA THR A 321 -6.38 -21.14 0.25
C THR A 321 -4.94 -20.70 0.45
N GLY A 322 -4.78 -19.47 0.94
CA GLY A 322 -3.72 -19.09 1.88
C GLY A 322 -2.35 -18.70 1.32
N SER A 323 -2.15 -18.69 -0.01
CA SER A 323 -0.89 -18.19 -0.60
C SER A 323 -1.15 -16.95 -1.44
N LEU A 324 -0.45 -15.87 -1.11
CA LEU A 324 -0.47 -14.66 -1.92
C LEU A 324 0.14 -14.95 -3.29
N VAL A 325 -0.48 -14.42 -4.33
CA VAL A 325 0.08 -14.41 -5.68
C VAL A 325 0.91 -13.15 -5.80
N MET A 326 2.23 -13.32 -5.93
CA MET A 326 3.20 -12.23 -5.88
C MET A 326 3.68 -11.88 -7.27
N PHE A 327 3.79 -10.58 -7.56
CA PHE A 327 4.39 -10.12 -8.80
C PHE A 327 5.91 -10.38 -8.79
N SER A 328 6.40 -11.04 -9.84
CA SER A 328 7.84 -11.25 -10.01
C SER A 328 8.48 -9.98 -10.58
N PHE A 329 9.36 -9.33 -9.81
CA PHE A 329 10.08 -8.16 -10.30
C PHE A 329 10.96 -8.54 -11.50
N PRO A 330 10.90 -7.77 -12.61
CA PRO A 330 11.72 -8.05 -13.76
C PRO A 330 13.20 -7.76 -13.43
N ILE A 331 14.07 -8.62 -13.93
CA ILE A 331 15.52 -8.48 -13.84
C ILE A 331 16.03 -8.05 -15.22
N PRO A 332 16.98 -7.12 -15.33
CA PRO A 332 17.61 -6.82 -16.62
C PRO A 332 18.21 -8.10 -17.22
N MET A 333 17.87 -8.42 -18.47
CA MET A 333 18.57 -9.47 -19.18
C MET A 333 19.98 -8.98 -19.48
N LEU A 334 20.97 -9.51 -18.76
CA LEU A 334 22.36 -9.34 -19.16
C LEU A 334 22.53 -10.13 -20.46
N SER A 335 22.58 -9.43 -21.59
CA SER A 335 23.04 -10.03 -22.84
C SER A 335 24.46 -10.53 -22.62
N VAL A 336 24.61 -11.85 -22.47
CA VAL A 336 25.91 -12.54 -22.43
C VAL A 336 26.56 -12.46 -23.80
#